data_AF-A0A7S2WSQ6-F1
#
_entry.id   AF-A0A7S2WSQ6-F1
#
_cell.length_a   1.000
_cell.length_b   1.000
_cell.length_c   1.000
_cell.angle_alpha   90.00
_cell.angle_beta   90.00
_cell.angle_gamma   90.00
#
_symmetry.space_group_name_H-M   'P 1'
#
loop_
_entity.id
_entity.type
_entity.pdbx_description
1 polymer ?
#
loop_
_entity_poly.entity_id
_entity_poly.type
_entity_poly.pdbx_seq_one_letter_code
_entity_poly.pdbx_strand_id
1 'polypeptide(L)'
;RGGAGARTGEKVVLVIATDGVPSGSSGGNDQDGFIRALRSLQGLPVQLVVQLCTDDSTIGNFWNSIDSELELPLDVLDDFLAEAEEVCTLNPWLVYTEQLHMARTFGLGQKVFDLLDERKLLPTEIMDFLKQAMGWTDLPEPTLDLRGFDASVTEKLRELGPVWNPVTQRPSPQLDHRTLRNTISGRRDSCTVS
;
A
#
# COMPACT_ATOMS: atom_id res chain seq x y z
N ARG A 1 -3.06 38.12 -8.79
CA ARG A 1 -3.20 37.61 -7.41
C ARG A 1 -2.21 36.47 -7.28
N GLY A 2 -1.20 36.61 -6.41
CA GLY A 2 -0.07 35.68 -6.32
C GLY A 2 -0.54 34.32 -5.82
N GLY A 3 -0.27 33.28 -6.62
CA GLY A 3 -0.44 31.90 -6.19
C GLY A 3 0.59 31.59 -5.13
N ALA A 4 0.13 31.10 -3.97
CA ALA A 4 1.00 30.46 -3.01
C ALA A 4 1.56 29.19 -3.68
N GLY A 5 2.70 29.33 -4.36
CA GLY A 5 3.51 28.17 -4.70
C GLY A 5 3.91 27.51 -3.39
N ALA A 6 3.64 26.20 -3.27
CA ALA A 6 4.13 25.39 -2.17
C ALA A 6 5.60 25.75 -1.91
N ARG A 7 5.97 26.01 -0.64
CA ARG A 7 7.36 26.30 -0.34
C ARG A 7 8.17 25.06 -0.71
N THR A 8 9.40 25.27 -1.17
CA THR A 8 10.26 24.18 -1.64
C THR A 8 10.36 23.09 -0.57
N GLY A 9 9.86 21.89 -0.86
CA GLY A 9 9.86 20.74 0.06
C GLY A 9 8.53 20.45 0.79
N GLU A 10 7.49 21.28 0.65
CA GLU A 10 6.16 20.99 1.21
C GLU A 10 5.38 20.02 0.30
N LYS A 11 4.87 18.92 0.89
CA LYS A 11 3.98 17.95 0.24
C LYS A 11 2.60 18.03 0.90
N VAL A 12 1.54 17.99 0.09
CA VAL A 12 0.15 17.94 0.56
C VAL A 12 -0.37 16.52 0.36
N VAL A 13 -1.05 15.99 1.37
CA VAL A 13 -1.82 14.74 1.25
C VAL A 13 -3.30 15.12 1.25
N LEU A 14 -3.99 14.83 0.16
CA LEU A 14 -5.42 15.00 0.03
C LEU A 14 -6.08 13.63 0.21
N VAL A 15 -6.85 13.47 1.29
CA VAL A 15 -7.60 12.24 1.56
C VAL A 15 -9.07 12.47 1.22
N ILE A 16 -9.63 11.59 0.38
CA ILE A 16 -11.05 11.56 0.04
C ILE A 16 -11.64 10.26 0.61
N ALA A 17 -12.44 10.38 1.66
CA ALA A 17 -13.22 9.26 2.17
C ALA A 17 -14.60 9.27 1.49
N THR A 18 -15.00 8.17 0.85
CA THR A 18 -16.23 8.11 0.08
C THR A 18 -16.83 6.70 0.01
N ASP A 19 -18.15 6.61 -0.02
CA ASP A 19 -18.93 5.41 -0.27
C ASP A 19 -19.59 5.43 -1.67
N GLY A 20 -19.13 6.30 -2.57
CA GLY A 20 -19.80 6.57 -3.84
C GLY A 20 -18.90 7.16 -4.91
N VAL A 21 -19.55 7.59 -6.00
CA VAL A 21 -18.91 8.30 -7.12
C VAL A 21 -19.22 9.79 -7.05
N PRO A 22 -18.37 10.66 -7.65
CA PRO A 22 -18.59 12.10 -7.63
C PRO A 22 -19.97 12.52 -8.17
N SER A 23 -20.66 13.35 -7.38
CA SER A 23 -21.95 13.94 -7.74
C SER A 23 -21.90 15.46 -7.63
N GLY A 24 -22.65 16.13 -8.51
CA GLY A 24 -22.76 17.58 -8.53
C GLY A 24 -23.71 18.10 -7.45
N SER A 25 -23.77 19.42 -7.29
CA SER A 25 -24.59 20.09 -6.26
C SER A 25 -26.10 19.80 -6.35
N SER A 26 -26.58 19.29 -7.48
CA SER A 26 -27.97 18.87 -7.68
C SER A 26 -28.20 17.36 -7.47
N GLY A 27 -27.19 16.61 -7.03
CA GLY A 27 -27.25 15.15 -6.85
C GLY A 27 -27.15 14.33 -8.15
N GLY A 28 -26.85 14.97 -9.28
CA GLY A 28 -26.58 14.29 -10.56
C GLY A 28 -25.13 13.83 -10.67
N ASN A 29 -24.83 12.94 -11.62
CA ASN A 29 -23.45 12.54 -11.94
C ASN A 29 -22.59 13.78 -12.32
N ASP A 30 -21.43 13.93 -11.71
CA ASP A 30 -20.42 14.95 -12.07
C ASP A 30 -18.99 14.36 -12.08
N GLN A 31 -18.85 13.12 -12.53
CA GLN A 31 -17.57 12.42 -12.63
C GLN A 31 -16.57 13.19 -13.51
N ASP A 32 -17.02 13.69 -14.65
CA ASP A 32 -16.17 14.48 -15.57
C ASP A 32 -15.69 15.79 -14.94
N GLY A 33 -16.56 16.49 -14.19
CA GLY A 33 -16.21 17.72 -13.48
C GLY A 33 -15.17 17.46 -12.41
N PHE A 34 -15.36 16.38 -11.66
CA PHE A 34 -14.43 15.94 -10.64
C PHE A 34 -13.07 15.54 -11.22
N ILE A 35 -13.03 14.74 -12.29
CA ILE A 35 -11.77 14.35 -12.96
C ILE A 35 -11.04 15.58 -13.50
N ARG A 36 -11.75 16.58 -14.05
CA ARG A 36 -11.14 17.86 -14.44
C ARG A 36 -10.54 18.60 -13.26
N ALA A 37 -11.19 18.57 -12.09
CA ALA A 37 -10.66 19.17 -10.88
C ALA A 37 -9.40 18.42 -10.38
N LEU A 38 -9.40 17.09 -10.39
CA LEU A 38 -8.21 16.30 -10.05
C LEU A 38 -7.04 16.60 -11.00
N ARG A 39 -7.29 16.68 -12.31
CA ARG A 39 -6.26 17.06 -13.30
C ARG A 39 -5.65 18.43 -13.02
N SER A 40 -6.39 19.36 -12.41
CA SER A 40 -5.82 20.66 -12.01
C SER A 40 -4.75 20.57 -10.91
N LEU A 41 -4.66 19.43 -10.22
CA LEU A 41 -3.62 19.14 -9.23
C LEU A 41 -2.33 18.59 -9.86
N GLN A 42 -2.33 18.25 -11.16
CA GLN A 42 -1.15 17.73 -11.84
C GLN A 42 0.01 18.74 -11.79
N GLY A 43 1.20 18.23 -11.48
CA GLY A 43 2.41 19.05 -11.31
C GLY A 43 2.52 19.77 -9.97
N LEU A 44 1.51 19.70 -9.10
CA LEU A 44 1.62 20.13 -7.71
C LEU A 44 2.16 18.98 -6.84
N PRO A 45 2.83 19.26 -5.70
CA PRO A 45 3.30 18.24 -4.77
C PRO A 45 2.15 17.69 -3.92
N VAL A 46 1.10 17.17 -4.56
CA VAL A 46 -0.07 16.59 -3.93
C VAL A 46 -0.02 15.07 -4.11
N GLN A 47 -0.18 14.33 -3.03
CA GLN A 47 -0.55 12.92 -3.07
C GLN A 47 -2.05 12.81 -2.77
N LEU A 48 -2.77 12.09 -3.63
CA LEU A 48 -4.18 11.80 -3.45
C LEU A 48 -4.31 10.40 -2.85
N VAL A 49 -5.15 10.26 -1.82
CA VAL A 49 -5.55 8.96 -1.29
C VAL A 49 -7.07 8.91 -1.28
N VAL A 50 -7.65 7.89 -1.91
CA VAL A 50 -9.09 7.63 -1.89
C VAL A 50 -9.32 6.47 -0.95
N GLN A 51 -10.00 6.73 0.17
CA GLN A 51 -10.41 5.71 1.13
C GLN A 51 -11.86 5.32 0.83
N LEU A 52 -12.04 4.11 0.31
CA LEU A 52 -13.36 3.56 0.02
C LEU A 52 -14.02 3.09 1.32
N CYS A 53 -15.24 3.54 1.52
CA CYS A 53 -16.08 3.25 2.69
C CYS A 53 -17.29 2.39 2.27
N THR A 54 -17.11 1.53 1.27
CA THR A 54 -18.18 0.75 0.63
C THR A 54 -17.64 -0.62 0.22
N ASP A 55 -18.52 -1.62 0.24
CA ASP A 55 -18.28 -2.97 -0.30
C ASP A 55 -18.78 -3.11 -1.75
N ASP A 56 -19.30 -2.03 -2.34
CA ASP A 56 -19.76 -2.02 -3.72
C ASP A 56 -18.58 -1.98 -4.71
N SER A 57 -18.24 -3.15 -5.24
CA SER A 57 -17.22 -3.33 -6.27
C SER A 57 -17.37 -2.42 -7.49
N THR A 58 -18.57 -1.91 -7.81
CA THR A 58 -18.73 -0.98 -8.94
C THR A 58 -18.12 0.39 -8.67
N ILE A 59 -18.12 0.83 -7.40
CA ILE A 59 -17.48 2.06 -6.95
C ILE A 59 -15.96 1.87 -6.89
N GLY A 60 -15.48 0.75 -6.36
CA GLY A 60 -14.04 0.42 -6.37
C GLY A 60 -13.47 0.39 -7.79
N ASN A 61 -14.16 -0.30 -8.72
CA ASN A 61 -13.76 -0.31 -10.13
C ASN A 61 -13.71 1.08 -10.77
N PHE A 62 -14.62 1.98 -10.41
CA PHE A 62 -14.57 3.36 -10.89
C PHE A 62 -13.30 4.08 -10.42
N TRP A 63 -12.98 4.01 -9.12
CA TRP A 63 -11.79 4.66 -8.57
C TRP A 63 -10.48 4.06 -9.10
N ASN A 64 -10.41 2.74 -9.25
CA ASN A 64 -9.27 2.06 -9.87
C ASN A 64 -9.10 2.44 -11.35
N SER A 65 -10.20 2.69 -12.07
CA SER A 65 -10.10 3.18 -13.45
C SER A 65 -9.51 4.60 -13.53
N ILE A 66 -9.85 5.48 -12.58
CA ILE A 66 -9.28 6.83 -12.48
C ILE A 66 -7.78 6.76 -12.22
N ASP A 67 -7.32 5.89 -11.33
CA ASP A 67 -5.89 5.70 -11.07
C ASP A 67 -5.11 5.33 -12.34
N SER A 68 -5.65 4.40 -13.13
CA SER A 68 -5.03 4.01 -14.40
C SER A 68 -4.98 5.12 -15.45
N GLU A 69 -5.88 6.11 -15.38
CA GLU A 69 -6.01 7.19 -16.36
C GLU A 69 -5.26 8.47 -15.98
N LEU A 70 -4.96 8.67 -14.70
CA LEU A 70 -4.35 9.89 -14.20
C LEU A 70 -2.85 9.70 -13.97
N GLU A 71 -2.01 10.57 -14.54
CA GLU A 71 -0.59 10.68 -14.19
C GLU A 71 -0.38 11.35 -12.80
N LEU A 72 -1.31 11.16 -11.87
CA LEU A 72 -1.24 11.68 -10.50
C LEU A 72 -0.81 10.55 -9.55
N PRO A 73 -0.07 10.87 -8.47
CA PRO A 73 0.14 9.91 -7.39
C PRO A 73 -1.16 9.76 -6.60
N LEU A 74 -2.02 8.86 -7.08
CA LEU A 74 -3.26 8.40 -6.46
C LEU A 74 -3.02 7.00 -5.85
N ASP A 75 -3.58 6.76 -4.66
CA ASP A 75 -3.63 5.46 -3.99
C ASP A 75 -5.11 5.24 -3.64
N VAL A 76 -5.69 4.12 -4.06
CA VAL A 76 -7.08 3.76 -3.78
C VAL A 76 -7.03 2.63 -2.76
N LEU A 77 -7.56 2.90 -1.57
CA LEU A 77 -7.59 1.94 -0.46
C LEU A 77 -9.01 1.47 -0.24
N ASP A 78 -9.19 0.15 -0.23
CA ASP A 78 -10.43 -0.48 0.24
C ASP A 78 -10.52 -0.43 1.78
N ASP A 79 -11.56 -1.04 2.33
CA ASP A 79 -11.64 -1.21 3.78
C ASP A 79 -10.48 -2.07 4.31
N PHE A 80 -10.11 -1.85 5.57
CA PHE A 80 -8.95 -2.46 6.19
C PHE A 80 -8.92 -4.00 6.09
N LEU A 81 -10.08 -4.67 6.18
CA LEU A 81 -10.12 -6.13 6.16
C LEU A 81 -9.94 -6.66 4.74
N ALA A 82 -10.67 -6.09 3.76
CA ALA A 82 -10.53 -6.46 2.35
C ALA A 82 -9.08 -6.29 1.87
N GLU A 83 -8.49 -5.14 2.18
CA GLU A 83 -7.09 -4.83 1.89
C GLU A 83 -6.13 -5.86 2.50
N ALA A 84 -6.36 -6.23 3.77
CA ALA A 84 -5.52 -7.23 4.44
C ALA A 84 -5.63 -8.62 3.81
N GLU A 85 -6.80 -9.00 3.30
CA GLU A 85 -7.02 -10.27 2.61
C GLU A 85 -6.29 -10.33 1.27
N GLU A 86 -6.29 -9.24 0.50
CA GLU A 86 -5.57 -9.13 -0.77
C GLU A 86 -4.06 -9.18 -0.55
N VAL A 87 -3.54 -8.39 0.40
CA VAL A 87 -2.12 -8.41 0.78
C VAL A 87 -1.72 -9.79 1.28
N CYS A 88 -2.55 -10.46 2.10
CA CYS A 88 -2.27 -11.83 2.57
C CYS A 88 -2.22 -12.82 1.39
N THR A 89 -3.05 -12.64 0.38
CA THR A 89 -3.10 -13.50 -0.80
C THR A 89 -1.85 -13.35 -1.69
N LEU A 90 -1.40 -12.12 -1.89
CA LEU A 90 -0.30 -11.80 -2.81
C LEU A 90 1.07 -11.82 -2.12
N ASN A 91 1.14 -11.29 -0.92
CA ASN A 91 2.34 -11.15 -0.10
C ASN A 91 2.14 -11.81 1.29
N PRO A 92 1.90 -13.14 1.35
CA PRO A 92 1.59 -13.88 2.59
C PRO A 92 2.70 -13.86 3.65
N TRP A 93 3.88 -13.34 3.28
CA TRP A 93 4.98 -13.11 4.21
C TRP A 93 4.74 -11.89 5.11
N LEU A 94 3.77 -11.02 4.80
CA LEU A 94 3.42 -9.83 5.56
C LEU A 94 2.04 -9.98 6.20
N VAL A 95 1.95 -9.68 7.49
CA VAL A 95 0.66 -9.37 8.13
C VAL A 95 0.38 -7.89 7.92
N TYR A 96 -0.66 -7.58 7.13
CA TYR A 96 -1.12 -6.21 6.95
C TYR A 96 -1.76 -5.70 8.24
N THR A 97 -1.18 -4.64 8.82
CA THR A 97 -1.61 -4.12 10.12
C THR A 97 -2.36 -2.80 9.97
N GLU A 98 -3.20 -2.48 10.96
CA GLU A 98 -3.93 -1.20 11.01
C GLU A 98 -2.97 0.00 10.95
N GLN A 99 -1.79 -0.12 11.55
CA GLN A 99 -0.77 0.94 11.50
C GLN A 99 -0.26 1.18 10.07
N LEU A 100 -0.07 0.11 9.28
CA LEU A 100 0.33 0.23 7.88
C LEU A 100 -0.79 0.84 7.04
N HIS A 101 -2.03 0.38 7.26
CA HIS A 101 -3.21 0.93 6.59
C HIS A 101 -3.37 2.43 6.85
N MET A 102 -3.33 2.83 8.13
CA MET A 102 -3.38 4.24 8.52
C MET A 102 -2.24 5.04 7.90
N ALA A 103 -1.02 4.50 7.87
CA ALA A 103 0.11 5.18 7.26
C ALA A 103 -0.11 5.44 5.76
N ARG A 104 -0.66 4.46 5.01
CA ARG A 104 -1.08 4.65 3.61
C ARG A 104 -2.15 5.74 3.51
N THR A 105 -3.18 5.73 4.36
CA THR A 105 -4.21 6.79 4.41
C THR A 105 -3.60 8.18 4.65
N PHE A 106 -2.57 8.30 5.48
CA PHE A 106 -1.86 9.55 5.77
C PHE A 106 -0.78 9.92 4.74
N GLY A 107 -0.72 9.22 3.61
CA GLY A 107 0.13 9.61 2.47
C GLY A 107 1.50 8.94 2.44
N LEU A 108 1.61 7.71 2.95
CA LEU A 108 2.75 6.82 2.69
C LEU A 108 2.73 6.33 1.23
N GLY A 109 2.99 7.23 0.28
CA GLY A 109 2.80 7.00 -1.16
C GLY A 109 4.04 6.56 -1.92
N GLN A 110 4.92 5.78 -1.31
CA GLN A 110 5.98 5.14 -2.07
C GLN A 110 5.39 3.93 -2.81
N LYS A 111 5.74 3.79 -4.09
CA LYS A 111 5.13 2.78 -4.99
C LYS A 111 5.19 1.35 -4.44
N VAL A 112 6.13 1.04 -3.55
CA VAL A 112 6.20 -0.30 -2.92
C VAL A 112 4.96 -0.65 -2.09
N PHE A 113 4.30 0.34 -1.47
CA PHE A 113 3.12 0.12 -0.63
C PHE A 113 1.86 -0.11 -1.47
N ASP A 114 1.74 0.65 -2.54
CA ASP A 114 0.71 0.53 -3.58
C ASP A 114 0.78 -0.83 -4.29
N LEU A 115 1.97 -1.41 -4.44
CA LEU A 115 2.15 -2.72 -5.05
C LEU A 115 1.75 -3.93 -4.16
N LEU A 116 1.45 -3.72 -2.87
CA LEU A 116 1.23 -4.82 -1.90
C LEU A 116 -0.01 -5.67 -2.20
N ASP A 117 -1.07 -5.00 -2.64
CA ASP A 117 -2.38 -5.53 -2.98
C ASP A 117 -2.57 -5.70 -4.50
N GLU A 118 -1.67 -5.12 -5.32
CA GLU A 118 -1.68 -5.35 -6.78
C GLU A 118 -0.99 -6.67 -7.18
N ARG A 119 0.16 -6.99 -6.58
CA ARG A 119 0.96 -8.16 -6.97
C ARG A 119 1.95 -8.64 -5.92
N LYS A 120 2.56 -9.79 -6.21
CA LYS A 120 3.76 -10.26 -5.49
C LYS A 120 4.90 -9.26 -5.65
N LEU A 121 5.48 -8.83 -4.54
CA LEU A 121 6.68 -8.00 -4.57
C LEU A 121 7.90 -8.81 -5.02
N LEU A 122 8.78 -8.15 -5.79
CA LEU A 122 10.08 -8.67 -6.19
C LEU A 122 11.06 -8.62 -5.00
N PRO A 123 12.13 -9.43 -5.00
CA PRO A 123 13.14 -9.41 -3.94
C PRO A 123 13.64 -8.01 -3.54
N THR A 124 13.99 -7.18 -4.52
CA THR A 124 14.49 -5.81 -4.27
C THR A 124 13.38 -4.92 -3.71
N GLU A 125 12.12 -5.10 -4.14
CA GLU A 125 10.97 -4.36 -3.62
C GLU A 125 10.63 -4.77 -2.19
N ILE A 126 10.78 -6.05 -1.85
CA ILE A 126 10.68 -6.53 -0.46
C ILE A 126 11.75 -5.84 0.41
N MET A 127 13.00 -5.76 -0.06
CA MET A 127 14.04 -5.02 0.66
C MET A 127 13.65 -3.54 0.85
N ASP A 128 13.14 -2.89 -0.20
CA ASP A 128 12.71 -1.49 -0.13
C ASP A 128 11.52 -1.28 0.82
N PHE A 129 10.58 -2.23 0.85
CA PHE A 129 9.49 -2.25 1.83
C PHE A 129 10.06 -2.33 3.25
N LEU A 130 10.95 -3.28 3.54
CA LEU A 130 11.52 -3.45 4.88
C LEU A 130 12.31 -2.22 5.32
N LYS A 131 13.05 -1.58 4.41
CA LYS A 131 13.75 -0.32 4.68
C LYS A 131 12.79 0.79 5.08
N GLN A 132 11.68 0.92 4.38
CA GLN A 132 10.73 2.03 4.56
C GLN A 132 9.76 1.80 5.72
N ALA A 133 9.17 0.61 5.81
CA ALA A 133 8.19 0.25 6.82
C ALA A 133 8.83 -0.03 8.19
N MET A 134 10.01 -0.67 8.19
CA MET A 134 10.66 -1.13 9.44
C MET A 134 11.87 -0.29 9.84
N GLY A 135 12.33 0.63 8.98
CA GLY A 135 13.54 1.43 9.22
C GLY A 135 14.84 0.63 9.12
N TRP A 136 14.82 -0.54 8.46
CA TRP A 136 15.97 -1.44 8.38
C TRP A 136 16.93 -1.05 7.25
N THR A 137 17.71 0.00 7.45
CA THR A 137 18.57 0.58 6.39
C THR A 137 19.68 -0.36 5.91
N ASP A 138 20.20 -1.21 6.81
CA ASP A 138 21.41 -2.00 6.58
C ASP A 138 21.07 -3.43 6.13
N LEU A 139 20.38 -3.56 5.00
CA LEU A 139 20.05 -4.85 4.39
C LEU A 139 20.88 -5.08 3.12
N PRO A 140 21.58 -6.23 2.99
CA PRO A 140 22.24 -6.64 1.74
C PRO A 140 21.26 -6.76 0.58
N GLU A 141 21.70 -6.54 -0.66
CA GLU A 141 20.83 -6.73 -1.83
C GLU A 141 20.46 -8.23 -1.99
N PRO A 142 19.18 -8.62 -1.85
CA PRO A 142 18.78 -10.04 -1.81
C PRO A 142 19.08 -10.81 -3.09
N THR A 143 19.13 -10.12 -4.24
CA THR A 143 19.48 -10.74 -5.53
C THR A 143 20.99 -11.03 -5.68
N LEU A 144 21.84 -10.37 -4.88
CA LEU A 144 23.29 -10.53 -4.91
C LEU A 144 23.81 -11.34 -3.72
N ASP A 145 23.24 -11.15 -2.53
CA ASP A 145 23.60 -11.86 -1.30
C ASP A 145 22.36 -12.26 -0.49
N LEU A 146 21.69 -13.31 -0.97
CA LEU A 146 20.53 -13.89 -0.30
C LEU A 146 20.85 -14.38 1.13
N ARG A 147 22.07 -14.91 1.37
CA ARG A 147 22.43 -15.45 2.68
C ARG A 147 22.63 -14.33 3.69
N GLY A 148 23.32 -13.26 3.30
CA GLY A 148 23.48 -12.07 4.11
C GLY A 148 22.13 -11.42 4.41
N PHE A 149 21.27 -11.25 3.39
CA PHE A 149 19.94 -10.71 3.57
C PHE A 149 19.10 -11.54 4.56
N ASP A 150 19.04 -12.87 4.38
CA ASP A 150 18.30 -13.79 5.26
C ASP A 150 18.80 -13.71 6.72
N ALA A 151 20.12 -13.65 6.91
CA ALA A 151 20.73 -13.51 8.24
C ALA A 151 20.36 -12.17 8.90
N SER A 152 20.45 -11.06 8.16
CA SER A 152 20.10 -9.72 8.66
C SER A 152 18.61 -9.62 9.02
N VAL A 153 17.71 -10.15 8.19
CA VAL A 153 16.28 -10.19 8.50
C VAL A 153 16.02 -11.05 9.73
N THR A 154 16.63 -12.24 9.81
CA THR A 154 16.47 -13.14 10.98
C THR A 154 16.86 -12.46 12.29
N GLU A 155 17.95 -11.70 12.29
CA GLU A 155 18.41 -10.97 13.47
C GLU A 155 17.40 -9.89 13.88
N LYS A 156 16.99 -9.04 12.94
CA LYS A 156 16.07 -7.92 13.20
C LYS A 156 14.67 -8.38 13.61
N LEU A 157 14.20 -9.52 13.11
CA LEU A 157 12.91 -10.10 13.51
C LEU A 157 12.83 -10.48 14.99
N ARG A 158 13.97 -10.75 15.65
CA ARG A 158 13.98 -11.14 17.07
C ARG A 158 13.50 -10.02 18.01
N GLU A 159 13.57 -8.78 17.54
CA GLU A 159 13.14 -7.60 18.30
C GLU A 159 11.63 -7.34 18.17
N LEU A 160 10.96 -8.00 17.22
CA LEU A 160 9.54 -7.79 16.98
C LEU A 160 8.68 -8.74 17.81
N GLY A 161 7.71 -8.16 18.52
CA GLY A 161 6.62 -8.92 19.12
C GLY A 161 5.60 -9.39 18.08
N PRO A 162 4.72 -10.34 18.44
CA PRO A 162 3.58 -10.68 17.59
C PRO A 162 2.64 -9.49 17.44
N VAL A 163 2.01 -9.38 16.27
CA VAL A 163 0.96 -8.42 15.96
C VAL A 163 -0.37 -9.13 15.75
N TRP A 164 -1.48 -8.42 15.87
CA TRP A 164 -2.78 -8.96 15.51
C TRP A 164 -2.86 -9.16 13.99
N ASN A 165 -3.16 -10.38 13.54
CA ASN A 165 -3.44 -10.66 12.14
C ASN A 165 -4.96 -10.59 11.89
N PRO A 166 -5.45 -9.62 11.11
CA PRO A 166 -6.88 -9.43 10.89
C PRO A 166 -7.51 -10.58 10.11
N VAL A 167 -6.77 -11.20 9.17
CA VAL A 167 -7.25 -12.30 8.32
C VAL A 167 -7.41 -13.60 9.13
N THR A 168 -6.42 -13.93 9.97
CA THR A 168 -6.49 -15.17 10.78
C THR A 168 -7.12 -14.98 12.16
N GLN A 169 -7.37 -13.73 12.56
CA GLN A 169 -7.90 -13.32 13.86
C GLN A 169 -7.09 -13.87 15.05
N ARG A 170 -5.76 -13.86 14.93
CA ARG A 170 -4.83 -14.36 15.95
C ARG A 170 -3.53 -13.56 16.00
N PRO A 171 -2.85 -13.49 17.15
CA PRO A 171 -1.49 -12.98 17.21
C PRO A 171 -0.56 -13.79 16.32
N SER A 172 0.16 -13.13 15.43
CA SER A 172 1.09 -13.73 14.45
C SER A 172 2.37 -12.89 14.36
N PRO A 173 3.50 -13.45 13.91
CA PRO A 173 4.64 -12.64 13.49
C PRO A 173 4.21 -11.65 12.42
N GLN A 174 4.62 -10.38 12.52
CA GLN A 174 4.30 -9.38 11.49
C GLN A 174 4.90 -9.75 10.12
N LEU A 175 6.03 -10.43 10.14
CA LEU A 175 6.70 -10.97 8.98
C LEU A 175 6.91 -12.48 9.18
N ASP A 176 6.31 -13.31 8.33
CA ASP A 176 6.58 -14.75 8.32
C ASP A 176 7.92 -14.99 7.60
N HIS A 177 8.96 -15.24 8.39
CA HIS A 177 10.33 -15.42 7.89
C HIS A 177 10.45 -16.56 6.86
N ARG A 178 9.71 -17.66 7.06
CA ARG A 178 9.80 -18.82 6.17
C ARG A 178 9.19 -18.49 4.82
N THR A 179 8.00 -17.91 4.81
CA THR A 179 7.29 -17.49 3.59
C THR A 179 8.05 -16.38 2.87
N LEU A 180 8.62 -15.42 3.61
CA LEU A 180 9.48 -14.37 3.07
C LEU A 180 10.68 -14.95 2.31
N ARG A 181 11.41 -15.88 2.96
CA ARG A 181 12.58 -16.53 2.37
C ARG A 181 12.22 -17.34 1.13
N ASN A 182 11.10 -18.05 1.14
CA ASN A 182 10.64 -18.82 -0.02
C ASN A 182 10.30 -17.90 -1.20
N THR A 183 9.59 -16.80 -0.93
CA THR A 183 9.25 -15.76 -1.91
C THR A 183 10.50 -15.19 -2.57
N ILE A 184 11.51 -14.79 -1.76
CA ILE A 184 12.75 -14.20 -2.28
C ILE A 184 13.59 -15.23 -3.07
N SER A 185 13.63 -16.48 -2.61
CA SER A 185 14.42 -17.54 -3.28
C SER A 185 13.74 -18.12 -4.53
N GLY A 186 12.53 -17.67 -4.88
CA GLY A 186 11.74 -18.22 -5.99
C GLY A 186 11.34 -19.68 -5.79
N ARG A 187 11.40 -20.20 -4.57
CA ARG A 187 10.94 -21.55 -4.23
C ARG A 187 9.42 -21.51 -4.08
N ARG A 188 8.71 -22.39 -4.79
CA ARG A 188 7.25 -22.50 -4.65
C ARG A 188 6.88 -22.86 -3.21
N ASP A 189 6.02 -22.04 -2.59
CA ASP A 189 5.35 -22.41 -1.36
C ASP A 189 4.38 -23.57 -1.64
N SER A 190 4.63 -24.72 -1.02
CA SER A 190 3.60 -25.73 -0.83
C SER A 190 2.79 -25.36 0.41
N CYS A 191 1.81 -24.46 0.26
CA CYS A 191 0.83 -24.21 1.31
C CYS A 191 -0.13 -25.40 1.38
N THR A 192 0.08 -26.31 2.33
CA THR A 192 -0.98 -27.19 2.84
C THR A 192 -1.72 -26.45 3.94
N VAL A 193 -2.95 -26.06 3.67
CA VAL A 193 -3.92 -25.67 4.70
C VAL A 193 -4.18 -26.89 5.58
N SER A 194 -4.05 -26.75 6.90
CA SER A 194 -4.55 -27.70 7.90
C SER A 194 -5.65 -27.03 8.70
#